data_AF-A0A2Y9RY32-F1
#
_entry.id   AF-A0A2Y9RY32-F1
#
_cell.length_a   1.000
_cell.length_b   1.000
_cell.length_c   1.000
_cell.angle_alpha   90.00
_cell.angle_beta   90.00
_cell.angle_gamma   90.00
#
_symmetry.space_group_name_H-M   'P 1'
#
loop_
_entity.id
_entity.type
_entity.pdbx_description
1 polymer ?
#
loop_
_entity_poly.entity_id
_entity_poly.type
_entity_poly.pdbx_seq_one_letter_code
_entity_poly.pdbx_strand_id
1 'polypeptide(L)'
;MAGVSGCLKYSMFIFNFLFWLSGLLILGVAIWVRVNQGNQEIFGHEDSHAQFRVSANIMISVGAIIMILGFLGCCGAIKESRCMLILFFIGLLLILLLQVAAGIIGVVFKPEYKRILNETLHEEAKLLNETNDAAVKFQKAIAEFEEEFKCCGLINGAADWGNNFEKYYKSCECPIMSNLSCTTYEGKSVYKQTCVSLIKDYFGKYIIIVIGIAFGLAFIEVLGMIFSMVLFCQIGEK
;
A
#
# COMPACT_ATOMS: atom_id res chain seq x y z
N MET A 1 0.28 -27.65 -39.96
CA MET A 1 -0.50 -27.69 -38.72
C MET A 1 0.48 -27.77 -37.56
N ALA A 2 0.91 -26.63 -37.04
CA ALA A 2 1.72 -26.64 -35.82
C ALA A 2 0.78 -26.95 -34.66
N GLY A 3 0.96 -28.10 -34.00
CA GLY A 3 0.19 -28.41 -32.79
C GLY A 3 0.37 -27.32 -31.75
N VAL A 4 -0.66 -27.08 -30.93
CA VAL A 4 -0.58 -26.19 -29.76
C VAL A 4 0.67 -26.58 -28.97
N SER A 5 1.60 -25.64 -28.80
CA SER A 5 2.85 -25.92 -28.10
C SER A 5 2.54 -26.22 -26.64
N GLY A 6 2.58 -27.51 -26.25
CA GLY A 6 2.21 -27.96 -24.91
C GLY A 6 2.94 -27.19 -23.79
N CYS A 7 4.19 -26.78 -24.04
CA CYS A 7 4.96 -25.94 -23.13
C CYS A 7 4.25 -24.62 -22.77
N LEU A 8 3.69 -23.89 -23.75
CA LEU A 8 2.95 -22.64 -23.49
C LEU A 8 1.67 -22.90 -22.69
N LYS A 9 0.93 -23.97 -23.02
CA LYS A 9 -0.31 -24.35 -22.32
C LYS A 9 -0.04 -24.64 -20.84
N TYR A 10 0.94 -25.50 -20.53
CA TYR A 10 1.25 -25.87 -19.15
C TYR A 10 1.90 -24.72 -18.38
N SER A 11 2.78 -23.93 -19.00
CA SER A 11 3.36 -22.73 -18.39
C SER A 11 2.27 -21.74 -17.98
N MET A 12 1.37 -21.39 -18.91
CA MET A 12 0.27 -20.47 -18.64
C MET A 12 -0.68 -21.00 -17.56
N PHE A 13 -0.97 -22.31 -17.57
CA PHE A 13 -1.79 -22.93 -16.53
C PHE A 13 -1.14 -22.80 -15.15
N ILE A 14 0.14 -23.18 -15.00
CA ILE A 14 0.85 -23.16 -13.71
C ILE A 14 0.92 -21.74 -13.15
N PHE A 15 1.35 -20.76 -13.95
CA PHE A 15 1.44 -19.38 -13.48
C PHE A 15 0.08 -18.81 -13.07
N ASN A 16 -0.96 -18.99 -13.88
CA ASN A 16 -2.30 -18.50 -13.54
C ASN A 16 -2.93 -19.25 -12.34
N PHE A 17 -2.60 -20.53 -12.16
CA PHE A 17 -3.03 -21.30 -11.00
C PHE A 17 -2.38 -20.79 -9.70
N LEU A 18 -1.09 -20.43 -9.74
CA LEU A 18 -0.42 -19.79 -8.60
C LEU A 18 -1.05 -18.42 -8.27
N PHE A 19 -1.36 -17.61 -9.29
CA PHE A 19 -2.08 -16.34 -9.08
C PHE A 19 -3.47 -16.58 -8.48
N TRP A 20 -4.21 -17.57 -8.97
CA TRP A 20 -5.51 -17.94 -8.41
C TRP A 20 -5.44 -18.32 -6.92
N LEU A 21 -4.47 -19.16 -6.53
CA LEU A 21 -4.23 -19.51 -5.13
C LEU A 21 -3.85 -18.29 -4.29
N SER A 22 -3.00 -17.40 -4.81
CA SER A 22 -2.64 -16.16 -4.12
C SER A 22 -3.85 -15.24 -3.93
N GLY A 23 -4.73 -15.13 -4.92
CA GLY A 23 -5.97 -14.36 -4.85
C GLY A 23 -6.92 -14.91 -3.78
N LEU A 24 -7.07 -16.24 -3.69
CA LEU A 24 -7.83 -16.89 -2.64
C LEU A 24 -7.28 -16.60 -1.24
N LEU A 25 -5.96 -16.67 -1.07
CA LEU A 25 -5.32 -16.39 0.21
C LEU A 25 -5.50 -14.93 0.62
N ILE A 26 -5.26 -13.99 -0.29
CA ILE A 26 -5.45 -12.55 -0.04
C ILE A 26 -6.90 -12.26 0.32
N LEU A 27 -7.86 -12.81 -0.45
CA LEU A 27 -9.28 -12.63 -0.20
C LEU A 27 -9.70 -13.20 1.16
N GLY A 28 -9.22 -14.40 1.51
CA GLY A 28 -9.48 -15.03 2.80
C GLY A 28 -8.97 -14.20 3.98
N VAL A 29 -7.72 -13.72 3.89
CA VAL A 29 -7.14 -12.82 4.91
C VAL A 29 -7.91 -11.50 4.99
N ALA A 30 -8.27 -10.91 3.85
CA ALA A 30 -9.00 -9.64 3.82
C ALA A 30 -10.40 -9.76 4.45
N ILE A 31 -11.12 -10.84 4.17
CA ILE A 31 -12.43 -11.13 4.79
C ILE A 31 -12.26 -11.39 6.28
N TRP A 32 -11.27 -12.20 6.69
CA TRP A 32 -10.99 -12.47 8.10
C TRP A 32 -10.77 -11.18 8.89
N VAL A 33 -9.90 -10.31 8.37
CA VAL A 33 -9.61 -8.99 8.95
C VAL A 33 -10.87 -8.12 9.01
N ARG A 34 -11.70 -8.12 7.95
CA ARG A 34 -12.95 -7.34 7.91
C ARG A 34 -13.97 -7.81 8.94
N VAL A 35 -14.10 -9.12 9.14
CA VAL A 35 -15.08 -9.72 10.07
C VAL A 35 -14.65 -9.55 11.51
N ASN A 36 -13.38 -9.83 11.84
CA ASN A 36 -12.89 -9.74 13.22
C ASN A 36 -13.00 -8.31 13.79
N GLN A 37 -12.96 -7.29 12.93
CA GLN A 37 -13.17 -5.90 13.32
C GLN A 37 -14.63 -5.51 13.45
N GLY A 38 -15.53 -6.14 12.68
CA GLY A 38 -16.98 -5.99 12.88
C GLY A 38 -17.42 -6.40 14.29
N ASN A 39 -16.72 -7.38 14.90
CA ASN A 39 -16.96 -7.76 16.29
C ASN A 39 -16.43 -6.76 17.33
N GLN A 40 -15.55 -5.82 16.95
CA GLN A 40 -15.06 -4.75 17.82
C GLN A 40 -15.90 -3.46 17.75
N GLU A 41 -17.01 -3.46 16.98
CA GLU A 41 -17.93 -2.32 16.83
C GLU A 41 -18.65 -1.89 18.14
N ILE A 42 -18.27 -2.43 19.31
CA ILE A 42 -18.77 -2.06 20.63
C ILE A 42 -17.88 -1.01 21.33
N PHE A 43 -16.67 -0.72 20.85
CA PHE A 43 -15.80 0.30 21.45
C PHE A 43 -15.58 1.47 20.48
N GLY A 44 -16.33 2.56 20.70
CA GLY A 44 -16.46 3.69 19.77
C GLY A 44 -15.15 4.38 19.37
N HIS A 45 -14.88 4.44 18.06
CA HIS A 45 -13.85 5.28 17.41
C HIS A 45 -14.19 5.51 15.91
N GLU A 46 -15.16 6.36 15.59
CA GLU A 46 -15.74 6.44 14.23
C GLU A 46 -14.74 6.77 13.08
N ASP A 47 -13.68 7.55 13.32
CA ASP A 47 -12.78 8.05 12.25
C ASP A 47 -11.63 7.09 11.86
N SER A 48 -10.95 6.46 12.83
CA SER A 48 -9.89 5.49 12.54
C SER A 48 -10.44 4.16 11.99
N HIS A 49 -11.68 3.82 12.35
CA HIS A 49 -12.38 2.67 11.77
C HIS A 49 -12.72 2.88 10.29
N ALA A 50 -12.96 4.12 9.85
CA ALA A 50 -13.28 4.39 8.44
C ALA A 50 -12.10 4.10 7.51
N GLN A 51 -10.90 4.57 7.85
CA GLN A 51 -9.70 4.34 7.03
C GLN A 51 -9.33 2.86 6.92
N PHE A 52 -9.42 2.13 8.03
CA PHE A 52 -9.14 0.70 8.01
C PHE A 52 -10.18 -0.09 7.18
N ARG A 53 -11.47 0.27 7.27
CA ARG A 53 -12.53 -0.32 6.43
C ARG A 53 -12.27 -0.10 4.95
N VAL A 54 -11.83 1.10 4.56
CA VAL A 54 -11.45 1.41 3.18
C VAL A 54 -10.30 0.51 2.70
N SER A 55 -9.24 0.36 3.51
CA SER A 55 -8.11 -0.53 3.19
C SER A 55 -8.55 -1.98 3.00
N ALA A 56 -9.34 -2.52 3.93
CA ALA A 56 -9.84 -3.89 3.86
C ALA A 56 -10.69 -4.13 2.60
N ASN A 57 -11.58 -3.18 2.27
CA ASN A 57 -12.41 -3.26 1.07
C ASN A 57 -11.56 -3.26 -0.22
N ILE A 58 -10.51 -2.43 -0.29
CA ILE A 58 -9.58 -2.43 -1.43
C ILE A 58 -8.88 -3.78 -1.55
N MET A 59 -8.42 -4.37 -0.42
CA MET A 59 -7.75 -5.67 -0.42
C MET A 59 -8.68 -6.80 -0.87
N ILE A 60 -9.96 -6.75 -0.49
CA ILE A 60 -11.01 -7.67 -0.99
C ILE A 60 -11.17 -7.53 -2.50
N SER A 61 -11.29 -6.30 -3.01
CA SER A 61 -11.45 -6.06 -4.46
C SER A 61 -10.24 -6.57 -5.26
N VAL A 62 -9.02 -6.27 -4.81
CA VAL A 62 -7.78 -6.73 -5.48
C VAL A 62 -7.69 -8.26 -5.45
N GLY A 63 -7.92 -8.89 -4.29
CA GLY A 63 -7.89 -10.35 -4.16
C GLY A 63 -8.91 -11.04 -5.06
N ALA A 64 -10.13 -10.50 -5.14
CA ALA A 64 -11.18 -11.02 -6.02
C ALA A 64 -10.82 -10.91 -7.51
N ILE A 65 -10.27 -9.76 -7.94
CA ILE A 65 -9.83 -9.57 -9.35
C ILE A 65 -8.73 -10.58 -9.71
N ILE A 66 -7.71 -10.73 -8.86
CA ILE A 66 -6.61 -11.69 -9.08
C ILE A 66 -7.16 -13.11 -9.16
N MET A 67 -8.08 -13.48 -8.27
CA MET A 67 -8.73 -14.79 -8.30
C MET A 67 -9.51 -15.01 -9.60
N ILE A 68 -10.34 -14.06 -10.03
CA ILE A 68 -11.14 -14.21 -11.25
C ILE A 68 -10.25 -14.33 -12.48
N LEU A 69 -9.23 -13.46 -12.62
CA LEU A 69 -8.32 -13.51 -13.76
C LEU A 69 -7.46 -14.78 -13.76
N GLY A 70 -6.95 -15.21 -12.60
CA GLY A 70 -6.24 -16.47 -12.48
C GLY A 70 -7.10 -17.68 -12.88
N PHE A 71 -8.39 -17.69 -12.49
CA PHE A 71 -9.34 -18.73 -12.89
C PHE A 71 -9.60 -18.73 -14.41
N LEU A 72 -9.82 -17.56 -15.01
CA LEU A 72 -10.04 -17.43 -16.45
C LEU A 72 -8.80 -17.85 -17.25
N GLY A 73 -7.60 -17.46 -16.81
CA GLY A 73 -6.34 -17.84 -17.43
C GLY A 73 -6.08 -19.35 -17.35
N CYS A 74 -6.26 -19.97 -16.18
CA CYS A 74 -6.02 -21.39 -16.00
C CYS A 74 -7.07 -22.26 -16.74
N CYS A 75 -8.36 -21.93 -16.62
CA CYS A 75 -9.44 -22.65 -17.29
C CYS A 75 -9.42 -22.43 -18.80
N GLY A 76 -9.13 -21.21 -19.25
CA GLY A 76 -8.99 -20.88 -20.68
C GLY A 76 -7.88 -21.68 -21.34
N ALA A 77 -6.72 -21.79 -20.68
CA ALA A 77 -5.60 -22.58 -21.18
C ALA A 77 -5.93 -24.08 -21.23
N ILE A 78 -6.46 -24.68 -20.16
CA ILE A 78 -6.65 -26.14 -20.09
C ILE A 78 -7.84 -26.63 -20.91
N LYS A 79 -8.97 -25.90 -20.85
CA LYS A 79 -10.21 -26.23 -21.58
C LYS A 79 -10.17 -25.79 -23.05
N GLU A 80 -9.09 -25.13 -23.47
CA GLU A 80 -8.95 -24.57 -24.82
C GLU A 80 -10.15 -23.68 -25.19
N SER A 81 -10.67 -22.91 -24.22
CA SER A 81 -11.84 -22.07 -24.41
C SER A 81 -11.43 -20.67 -24.87
N ARG A 82 -11.69 -20.37 -26.15
CA ARG A 82 -11.45 -19.06 -26.76
C ARG A 82 -12.13 -17.91 -25.99
N CYS A 83 -13.36 -18.13 -25.52
CA CYS A 83 -14.11 -17.14 -24.75
C CYS A 83 -13.43 -16.80 -23.42
N MET A 84 -12.93 -17.79 -22.68
CA MET A 84 -12.22 -17.53 -21.42
C MET A 84 -10.88 -16.84 -21.65
N LEU A 85 -10.14 -17.20 -22.71
CA LEU A 85 -8.88 -16.57 -23.07
C LEU A 85 -9.05 -15.10 -23.49
N ILE A 86 -10.09 -14.77 -24.27
CA ILE A 86 -10.36 -13.38 -24.64
C ILE A 86 -10.80 -12.54 -23.43
N LEU A 87 -11.60 -13.09 -22.52
CA LEU A 87 -11.96 -12.41 -21.28
C LEU A 87 -10.74 -12.16 -20.39
N PHE A 88 -9.85 -13.15 -20.27
CA PHE A 88 -8.58 -12.99 -19.56
C PHE A 88 -7.72 -11.88 -20.20
N PHE A 89 -7.60 -11.87 -21.53
CA PHE A 89 -6.86 -10.84 -22.26
C PHE A 89 -7.44 -9.43 -22.02
N ILE A 90 -8.76 -9.28 -22.16
CA ILE A 90 -9.43 -7.99 -21.92
C ILE A 90 -9.22 -7.53 -20.48
N GLY A 91 -9.31 -8.45 -19.51
CA GLY A 91 -9.04 -8.16 -18.10
C GLY A 91 -7.63 -7.63 -17.86
N LEU A 92 -6.60 -8.31 -18.39
CA LEU A 92 -5.21 -7.84 -18.30
C LEU A 92 -5.00 -6.49 -18.99
N LEU A 93 -5.62 -6.29 -20.16
CA LEU A 93 -5.52 -5.02 -20.88
C LEU A 93 -6.12 -3.87 -20.06
N LEU A 94 -7.27 -4.08 -19.43
CA LEU A 94 -7.89 -3.07 -18.57
C LEU A 94 -7.01 -2.74 -17.35
N ILE A 95 -6.41 -3.73 -16.72
CA ILE A 95 -5.48 -3.49 -15.59
C ILE A 95 -4.25 -2.71 -16.06
N LEU A 96 -3.66 -3.08 -17.20
CA LEU A 96 -2.51 -2.35 -17.75
C LEU A 96 -2.86 -0.88 -18.03
N LEU A 97 -4.03 -0.60 -18.62
CA LEU A 97 -4.49 0.76 -18.86
C LEU A 97 -4.69 1.54 -17.55
N LEU A 98 -5.30 0.91 -16.54
CA LEU A 98 -5.45 1.52 -15.21
C LEU A 98 -4.09 1.79 -14.56
N GLN A 99 -3.13 0.89 -14.71
CA GLN A 99 -1.79 1.05 -14.16
C GLN A 99 -1.03 2.19 -14.82
N VAL A 100 -1.12 2.31 -16.15
CA VAL A 100 -0.54 3.44 -16.90
C VAL A 100 -1.21 4.75 -16.48
N ALA A 101 -2.55 4.79 -16.39
CA ALA A 101 -3.29 5.97 -15.96
C ALA A 101 -2.89 6.40 -14.53
N ALA A 102 -2.81 5.45 -13.59
CA ALA A 102 -2.37 5.70 -12.22
C ALA A 102 -0.91 6.22 -12.18
N GLY A 103 -0.03 5.66 -13.01
CA GLY A 103 1.35 6.14 -13.16
C GLY A 103 1.41 7.59 -13.66
N ILE A 104 0.63 7.94 -14.68
CA ILE A 104 0.55 9.30 -15.22
C ILE A 104 0.02 10.27 -14.15
N ILE A 105 -1.09 9.93 -13.49
CA ILE A 105 -1.67 10.73 -12.40
C ILE A 105 -0.65 10.94 -11.28
N GLY A 106 0.05 9.87 -10.88
CA GLY A 106 1.08 9.94 -9.84
C GLY A 106 2.23 10.89 -10.16
N VAL A 107 2.60 11.02 -11.44
CA VAL A 107 3.64 11.98 -11.88
C VAL A 107 3.08 13.40 -11.98
N VAL A 108 1.90 13.57 -12.59
CA VAL A 108 1.29 14.88 -12.85
C VAL A 108 0.88 15.58 -11.56
N PHE A 109 0.28 14.87 -10.61
CA PHE A 109 -0.19 15.43 -9.34
C PHE A 109 0.88 15.48 -8.25
N LYS A 110 2.10 15.01 -8.52
CA LYS A 110 3.22 15.04 -7.56
C LYS A 110 3.47 16.41 -6.90
N PRO A 111 3.51 17.55 -7.62
CA PRO A 111 3.77 18.85 -6.98
C PRO A 111 2.60 19.31 -6.11
N GLU A 112 1.37 19.10 -6.57
CA GLU A 112 0.15 19.44 -5.83
C GLU A 112 0.01 18.62 -4.56
N TYR A 113 0.25 17.31 -4.66
CA TYR A 113 0.26 16.40 -3.51
C TYR A 113 1.28 16.84 -2.45
N LYS A 114 2.50 17.25 -2.85
CA LYS A 114 3.51 17.76 -1.90
C LYS A 114 3.06 19.03 -1.19
N ARG A 115 2.35 19.92 -1.89
CA ARG A 115 1.81 21.16 -1.30
C ARG A 115 0.73 20.83 -0.28
N ILE A 116 -0.28 20.08 -0.69
CA ILE A 116 -1.39 19.66 0.19
C ILE A 116 -0.85 18.90 1.40
N LEU A 117 0.07 17.96 1.19
CA LEU A 117 0.68 17.21 2.29
C LEU A 117 1.41 18.12 3.28
N ASN A 118 2.19 19.09 2.81
CA ASN A 118 2.87 20.02 3.71
C ASN A 118 1.86 20.91 4.46
N GLU A 119 0.82 21.43 3.79
CA GLU A 119 -0.24 22.22 4.42
C GLU A 119 -0.98 21.40 5.50
N THR A 120 -1.41 20.17 5.17
CA THR A 120 -2.05 19.26 6.12
C THR A 120 -1.12 18.94 7.29
N LEU A 121 0.15 18.61 7.03
CA LEU A 121 1.12 18.35 8.10
C LEU A 121 1.27 19.56 9.02
N HIS A 122 1.27 20.78 8.49
CA HIS A 122 1.37 21.99 9.30
C HIS A 122 0.14 22.23 10.17
N GLU A 123 -1.07 21.92 9.67
CA GLU A 123 -2.28 21.98 10.48
C GLU A 123 -2.29 20.89 11.57
N GLU A 124 -1.97 19.64 11.21
CA GLU A 124 -1.89 18.51 12.14
C GLU A 124 -0.80 18.74 13.21
N ALA A 125 0.32 19.38 12.86
CA ALA A 125 1.37 19.70 13.83
C ALA A 125 0.86 20.63 14.96
N LYS A 126 -0.13 21.50 14.69
CA LYS A 126 -0.68 22.39 15.73
C LYS A 126 -1.41 21.60 16.82
N LEU A 127 -1.99 20.44 16.48
CA LEU A 127 -2.69 19.57 17.44
C LEU A 127 -1.75 19.04 18.54
N LEU A 128 -0.43 19.01 18.30
CA LEU A 128 0.54 18.59 19.33
C LEU A 128 0.61 19.57 20.52
N ASN A 129 0.35 20.85 20.28
CA ASN A 129 0.32 21.88 21.32
C ASN A 129 -1.10 22.17 21.85
N GLU A 130 -2.15 21.68 21.19
CA GLU A 130 -3.52 21.88 21.66
C GLU A 130 -3.86 21.04 22.91
N THR A 131 -4.85 21.50 23.68
CA THR A 131 -5.31 20.84 24.92
C THR A 131 -6.72 20.24 24.79
N ASN A 132 -7.29 20.21 23.58
CA ASN A 132 -8.63 19.68 23.33
C ASN A 132 -8.63 18.13 23.38
N ASP A 133 -9.72 17.51 23.84
CA ASP A 133 -9.85 16.04 23.95
C ASP A 133 -9.63 15.31 22.61
N ALA A 134 -9.98 15.95 21.49
CA ALA A 134 -9.73 15.42 20.15
C ALA A 134 -8.22 15.35 19.82
N ALA A 135 -7.43 16.34 20.27
CA ALA A 135 -5.99 16.39 20.06
C ALA A 135 -5.24 15.34 20.88
N VAL A 136 -5.74 14.96 22.06
CA VAL A 136 -5.10 13.95 22.93
C VAL A 136 -4.92 12.60 22.22
N LYS A 137 -5.87 12.21 21.35
CA LYS A 137 -5.76 10.98 20.56
C LYS A 137 -4.61 11.05 19.56
N PHE A 138 -4.53 12.15 18.81
CA PHE A 138 -3.47 12.39 17.84
C PHE A 138 -2.10 12.45 18.52
N GLN A 139 -2.00 13.18 19.64
CA GLN A 139 -0.80 13.23 20.48
C GLN A 139 -0.34 11.84 20.91
N LYS A 140 -1.25 10.98 21.37
CA LYS A 140 -0.89 9.61 21.75
C LYS A 140 -0.34 8.80 20.57
N ALA A 141 -0.97 8.91 19.40
CA ALA A 141 -0.50 8.25 18.18
C ALA A 141 0.90 8.74 17.76
N ILE A 142 1.17 10.04 17.85
CA ILE A 142 2.50 10.60 17.56
C ILE A 142 3.51 10.15 18.61
N ALA A 143 3.17 10.12 19.90
CA ALA A 143 4.06 9.65 20.94
C ALA A 143 4.45 8.17 20.75
N GLU A 144 3.49 7.29 20.41
CA GLU A 144 3.78 5.89 20.06
C GLU A 144 4.68 5.80 18.81
N PHE A 145 4.45 6.66 17.81
CA PHE A 145 5.27 6.73 16.62
C PHE A 145 6.71 7.19 16.91
N GLU A 146 6.88 8.24 17.72
CA GLU A 146 8.20 8.74 18.14
C GLU A 146 8.99 7.66 18.88
N GLU A 147 8.34 6.90 19.76
CA GLU A 147 8.97 5.82 20.52
C GLU A 147 9.43 4.68 19.62
N GLU A 148 8.63 4.28 18.64
CA GLU A 148 8.96 3.22 17.69
C GLU A 148 10.08 3.65 16.72
N PHE A 149 9.96 4.87 16.17
CA PHE A 149 10.76 5.32 15.03
C PHE A 149 11.93 6.24 15.40
N LYS A 150 12.10 6.57 16.68
CA LYS A 150 13.24 7.34 17.22
C LYS A 150 13.39 8.71 16.55
N CYS A 151 12.29 9.42 16.43
CA CYS A 151 12.20 10.81 15.98
C CYS A 151 11.54 11.67 17.08
N CYS A 152 11.61 12.99 16.98
CA CYS A 152 10.91 13.90 17.89
C CYS A 152 10.18 14.99 17.11
N GLY A 153 8.94 15.27 17.48
CA GLY A 153 8.04 16.21 16.83
C GLY A 153 7.68 15.85 15.40
N LEU A 154 6.76 16.61 14.81
CA LEU A 154 6.30 16.37 13.45
C LEU A 154 7.17 17.13 12.44
N ILE A 155 7.24 18.45 12.55
CA ILE A 155 7.88 19.37 11.60
C ILE A 155 9.04 20.14 12.23
N ASN A 156 8.86 20.73 13.42
CA ASN A 156 9.86 21.60 14.06
C ASN A 156 10.55 20.93 15.25
N GLY A 157 10.42 19.61 15.38
CA GLY A 157 11.05 18.86 16.46
C GLY A 157 10.27 18.97 17.77
N ALA A 158 10.97 18.85 18.90
CA ALA A 158 10.38 18.96 20.24
C ALA A 158 9.53 20.24 20.46
N ALA A 159 9.81 21.31 19.71
CA ALA A 159 9.05 22.55 19.77
C ALA A 159 7.57 22.40 19.35
N ASP A 160 7.22 21.40 18.53
CA ASP A 160 5.83 21.19 18.10
C ASP A 160 4.91 20.81 19.27
N TRP A 161 5.47 20.21 20.32
CA TRP A 161 4.72 19.82 21.52
C TRP A 161 4.33 21.02 22.40
N GLY A 162 5.01 22.17 22.27
CA GLY A 162 4.74 23.37 23.04
C GLY A 162 4.54 23.09 24.54
N ASN A 163 3.39 23.49 25.08
CA ASN A 163 3.07 23.32 26.50
C ASN A 163 2.90 21.86 26.94
N ASN A 164 2.68 20.95 25.98
CA ASN A 164 2.51 19.53 26.24
C ASN A 164 3.86 18.77 26.28
N PHE A 165 4.98 19.45 26.00
CA PHE A 165 6.29 18.79 25.93
C PHE A 165 6.65 18.05 27.23
N GLU A 166 6.43 18.64 28.40
CA GLU A 166 6.76 18.00 29.68
C GLU A 166 5.99 16.69 29.92
N LYS A 167 4.79 16.57 29.35
CA LYS A 167 3.96 15.36 29.43
C LYS A 167 4.47 14.27 28.47
N TYR A 168 4.91 14.65 27.27
CA TYR A 168 5.22 13.72 26.19
C TYR A 168 6.71 13.50 25.94
N TYR A 169 7.64 14.27 26.52
CA TYR A 169 9.08 14.23 26.17
C TYR A 169 9.71 12.82 26.19
N LYS A 170 9.18 11.90 27.00
CA LYS A 170 9.65 10.51 27.11
C LYS A 170 9.47 9.72 25.80
N SER A 171 8.48 10.02 24.97
CA SER A 171 8.28 9.33 23.70
C SER A 171 9.44 9.55 22.73
N CYS A 172 10.07 10.72 22.80
CA CYS A 172 11.17 11.09 21.92
C CYS A 172 12.53 11.21 22.65
N GLU A 173 12.66 10.62 23.85
CA GLU A 173 13.88 10.67 24.65
C GLU A 173 15.04 9.93 23.94
N CYS A 174 16.19 10.62 23.87
CA CYS A 174 17.36 10.14 23.14
C CYS A 174 18.50 9.78 24.12
N PRO A 175 19.02 8.54 24.07
CA PRO A 175 20.09 8.11 24.95
C PRO A 175 21.39 8.87 24.63
N ILE A 176 21.99 9.46 25.67
CA ILE A 176 23.15 10.38 25.64
C ILE A 176 24.38 9.78 24.91
N MET A 177 24.43 8.47 24.70
CA MET A 177 25.51 7.80 23.97
C MET A 177 25.60 8.15 22.48
N SER A 178 24.63 8.89 21.92
CA SER A 178 24.56 9.21 20.48
C SER A 178 24.60 10.72 20.18
N ASN A 179 25.75 11.36 20.43
CA ASN A 179 25.97 12.81 20.21
C ASN A 179 25.62 13.32 18.80
N LEU A 180 25.56 12.46 17.78
CA LEU A 180 25.20 12.85 16.42
C LEU A 180 23.68 12.95 16.18
N SER A 181 22.89 12.20 16.96
CA SER A 181 21.45 11.98 16.71
C SER A 181 20.56 12.65 17.76
N CYS A 182 21.11 13.02 18.92
CA CYS A 182 20.39 13.71 19.99
C CYS A 182 20.61 15.23 19.93
N THR A 183 19.65 15.98 20.44
CA THR A 183 19.76 17.41 20.75
C THR A 183 19.15 17.68 22.13
N THR A 184 19.51 18.80 22.75
CA THR A 184 18.92 19.21 24.03
C THR A 184 17.80 20.22 23.80
N TYR A 185 16.62 19.98 24.38
CA TYR A 185 15.47 20.89 24.38
C TYR A 185 14.91 20.96 25.80
N GLU A 186 14.76 22.17 26.35
CA GLU A 186 14.32 22.41 27.74
C GLU A 186 15.04 21.55 28.81
N GLY A 187 16.36 21.36 28.62
CA GLY A 187 17.18 20.56 29.53
C GLY A 187 16.99 19.03 29.42
N LYS A 188 16.21 18.55 28.44
CA LYS A 188 16.01 17.12 28.14
C LYS A 188 16.74 16.73 26.85
N SER A 189 17.24 15.49 26.80
CA SER A 189 17.88 14.92 25.60
C SER A 189 16.84 14.24 24.72
N VAL A 190 16.65 14.73 23.50
CA VAL A 190 15.63 14.26 22.55
C VAL A 190 16.21 13.99 21.18
N TYR A 191 15.54 13.20 20.35
CA TYR A 191 15.99 12.95 18.97
C TYR A 191 15.98 14.24 18.16
N LYS A 192 17.09 14.50 17.44
CA LYS A 192 17.24 15.66 16.55
C LYS A 192 16.40 15.54 15.29
N GLN A 193 16.14 14.32 14.83
CA GLN A 193 15.41 14.07 13.58
C GLN A 193 13.90 14.23 13.80
N THR A 194 13.27 15.03 12.95
CA THR A 194 11.81 15.22 12.93
C THR A 194 11.11 14.03 12.30
N CYS A 195 9.93 13.65 12.79
CA CYS A 195 9.21 12.50 12.24
C CYS A 195 8.81 12.68 10.77
N VAL A 196 8.49 13.90 10.30
CA VAL A 196 8.21 14.13 8.86
C VAL A 196 9.43 13.88 7.98
N SER A 197 10.63 14.26 8.40
CA SER A 197 11.85 13.96 7.63
C SER A 197 12.08 12.46 7.53
N LEU A 198 11.90 11.74 8.65
CA LEU A 198 12.02 10.28 8.67
C LEU A 198 10.99 9.63 7.76
N ILE A 199 9.73 10.05 7.84
CA ILE A 199 8.64 9.59 6.96
C ILE A 199 9.02 9.86 5.50
N LYS A 200 9.47 11.07 5.15
CA LYS A 200 9.88 11.41 3.77
C LYS A 200 11.00 10.50 3.26
N ASP A 201 11.99 10.19 4.09
CA ASP A 201 13.10 9.30 3.72
C ASP A 201 12.64 7.85 3.54
N TYR A 202 11.82 7.34 4.47
CA TYR A 202 11.22 6.01 4.37
C TYR A 202 10.36 5.90 3.11
N PHE A 203 9.41 6.82 2.91
CA PHE A 203 8.57 6.84 1.72
C PHE A 203 9.40 6.95 0.44
N GLY A 204 10.46 7.77 0.43
CA GLY A 204 11.38 7.86 -0.71
C GLY A 204 12.07 6.54 -1.06
N LYS A 205 12.43 5.74 -0.05
CA LYS A 205 13.03 4.42 -0.24
C LYS A 205 12.02 3.38 -0.73
N TYR A 206 10.85 3.31 -0.09
CA TYR A 206 9.84 2.30 -0.42
C TYR A 206 9.10 2.60 -1.72
N ILE A 207 8.91 3.88 -2.09
CA ILE A 207 8.24 4.23 -3.35
C ILE A 207 9.02 3.74 -4.57
N ILE A 208 10.36 3.72 -4.50
CA ILE A 208 11.19 3.15 -5.58
C ILE A 208 10.93 1.66 -5.74
N ILE A 209 10.80 0.92 -4.63
CA ILE A 209 10.48 -0.50 -4.64
C ILE A 209 9.08 -0.73 -5.23
N VAL A 210 8.08 0.07 -4.82
CA VAL A 210 6.70 -0.01 -5.34
C VAL A 210 6.66 0.26 -6.84
N ILE A 211 7.39 1.27 -7.32
CA ILE A 211 7.52 1.55 -8.76
C ILE A 211 8.14 0.36 -9.48
N GLY A 212 9.18 -0.26 -8.91
CA GLY A 212 9.80 -1.47 -9.46
C GLY A 212 8.81 -2.65 -9.56
N ILE A 213 8.03 -2.90 -8.52
CA ILE A 213 6.98 -3.93 -8.51
C ILE A 213 5.94 -3.64 -9.59
N ALA A 214 5.50 -2.38 -9.72
CA ALA A 214 4.55 -1.97 -10.75
C ALA A 214 5.10 -2.28 -12.15
N PHE A 215 6.32 -1.88 -12.48
CA PHE A 215 6.93 -2.22 -13.77
C PHE A 215 7.04 -3.73 -14.01
N GLY A 216 7.39 -4.50 -12.98
CA GLY A 216 7.41 -5.97 -13.05
C GLY A 216 6.04 -6.58 -13.34
N LEU A 217 4.98 -6.07 -12.69
CA LEU A 217 3.60 -6.50 -12.95
C LEU A 217 3.19 -6.19 -14.40
N ALA A 218 3.43 -4.97 -14.88
CA ALA A 218 3.11 -4.60 -16.26
C ALA A 218 3.82 -5.49 -17.29
N PHE A 219 5.08 -5.86 -17.03
CA PHE A 219 5.80 -6.81 -17.89
C PHE A 219 5.16 -8.20 -17.90
N ILE A 220 4.78 -8.73 -16.73
CA ILE A 220 4.10 -10.03 -16.61
C ILE A 220 2.74 -10.00 -17.31
N GLU A 221 1.98 -8.91 -17.19
CA GLU A 221 0.68 -8.73 -17.87
C GLU A 221 0.83 -8.77 -19.39
N VAL A 222 1.84 -8.08 -19.93
CA VAL A 222 2.12 -8.11 -21.37
C VAL A 222 2.46 -9.52 -21.85
N LEU A 223 3.28 -10.27 -21.11
CA LEU A 223 3.55 -11.67 -21.43
C LEU A 223 2.29 -12.53 -21.38
N GLY A 224 1.44 -12.34 -20.36
CA GLY A 224 0.16 -13.03 -20.23
C GLY A 224 -0.78 -12.74 -21.41
N MET A 225 -0.83 -11.49 -21.87
CA MET A 225 -1.58 -11.08 -23.05
C MET A 225 -1.07 -11.74 -24.34
N ILE A 226 0.25 -11.76 -24.54
CA ILE A 226 0.88 -12.42 -25.70
C ILE A 226 0.55 -13.92 -25.70
N PHE A 227 0.74 -14.60 -24.57
CA PHE A 227 0.45 -16.04 -24.47
C PHE A 227 -1.03 -16.35 -24.67
N SER A 228 -1.92 -15.52 -24.12
CA SER A 228 -3.36 -15.67 -24.33
C SER A 228 -3.73 -15.57 -25.81
N MET A 229 -3.19 -14.58 -26.53
CA MET A 229 -3.46 -14.40 -27.96
C MET A 229 -2.87 -15.51 -28.82
N VAL A 230 -1.65 -15.95 -28.53
CA VAL A 230 -1.03 -17.06 -29.25
C VAL A 230 -1.86 -18.33 -29.08
N LEU A 231 -2.30 -18.66 -27.86
CA LEU A 231 -3.16 -19.82 -27.62
C LEU A 231 -4.54 -19.65 -28.26
N PHE A 232 -5.12 -18.45 -28.19
CA PHE A 232 -6.40 -18.16 -28.86
C PHE A 232 -6.32 -18.44 -30.36
N CYS A 233 -5.27 -17.97 -31.04
CA CYS A 233 -5.04 -18.23 -32.47
C CYS A 233 -4.76 -19.70 -32.78
N GLN A 234 -3.98 -20.40 -31.96
CA GLN A 234 -3.71 -21.83 -32.18
C GLN A 234 -4.96 -22.70 -32.00
N ILE A 235 -5.82 -22.37 -31.02
CA ILE A 235 -7.13 -23.00 -30.88
C ILE A 235 -8.02 -22.59 -32.05
N GLY A 236 -7.82 -21.37 -32.57
CA GLY A 236 -8.29 -20.77 -33.84
C GLY A 236 -8.31 -21.70 -35.04
N GLU A 237 -7.15 -22.29 -35.26
CA GLU A 237 -6.78 -23.04 -36.46
C GLU A 237 -7.06 -24.55 -36.37
N LYS A 238 -7.51 -25.05 -35.21
CA LYS A 238 -8.08 -26.39 -35.05
C LYS A 238 -9.53 -26.42 -35.53
#